data_AF-A0A6L9KHJ8-F1
#
_entry.id   AF-A0A6L9KHJ8-F1
#
_cell.length_a   1.000
_cell.length_b   1.000
_cell.length_c   1.000
_cell.angle_alpha   90.00
_cell.angle_beta   90.00
_cell.angle_gamma   90.00
#
_symmetry.space_group_name_H-M   'P 1'
#
loop_
_entity.id
_entity.type
_entity.pdbx_description
1 polymer ?
#
loop_
_entity_poly.entity_id
_entity_poly.type
_entity_poly.pdbx_seq_one_letter_code
_entity_poly.pdbx_strand_id
1 'polypeptide(L)'
;MTLLNAQFFEKLRRLLPQDQQHEQPRLNRWLNTNEIEKNWLKDVKFETDEMFQFGDHYQLAIAVFANEHYIVCSGLKPELLESDFEYCEINTGLFCAAIVELNINPIISETTGLELAENIFIPIENISEKGMGYDLSIVTKYFPEISIYKIHSKSPFFSLAPALQRVGLFVVTKCSVLQSLNWSQAGLEIARVVCTLEVDIFPYELVLRAITERKWDHAFLEIYRSIEFLYPFPKINELKNKLKLSLPSEAISEIVEDVLSWRPVEEAALQGLLKNLPLNLLNEFKLAFDSEAKITGFDNKKAASLIYKLRNDCVHFRPVQKSSSLRSNVNWEILLPTMLHATHFCYGNQLISST
;
A
#
# COMPACT_ATOMS: atom_id res chain seq x y z
N MET A 1 -20.12 -28.60 7.26
CA MET A 1 -18.70 -28.21 7.25
C MET A 1 -18.52 -27.28 6.06
N THR A 2 -17.96 -26.08 6.26
CA THR A 2 -17.75 -25.13 5.16
C THR A 2 -16.56 -25.57 4.30
N LEU A 3 -16.57 -25.22 3.01
CA LEU A 3 -15.48 -25.52 2.07
C LEU A 3 -14.14 -24.94 2.55
N LEU A 4 -14.17 -23.71 3.10
CA LEU A 4 -13.01 -23.01 3.64
C LEU A 4 -12.33 -23.79 4.78
N ASN A 5 -13.11 -24.36 5.70
CA ASN A 5 -12.54 -25.17 6.78
C ASN A 5 -11.79 -26.40 6.24
N ALA A 6 -12.34 -27.09 5.24
CA ALA A 6 -11.65 -28.21 4.63
C ALA A 6 -10.33 -27.75 3.96
N GLN A 7 -10.38 -26.66 3.20
CA GLN A 7 -9.19 -26.08 2.54
C GLN A 7 -8.11 -25.65 3.55
N PHE A 8 -8.50 -25.12 4.71
CA PHE A 8 -7.59 -24.77 5.79
C PHE A 8 -6.78 -25.99 6.27
N PHE A 9 -7.44 -27.11 6.59
CA PHE A 9 -6.74 -28.32 7.04
C PHE A 9 -5.96 -29.02 5.91
N GLU A 10 -6.39 -28.89 4.65
CA GLU A 10 -5.56 -29.31 3.51
C GLU A 10 -4.27 -28.49 3.42
N LYS A 11 -4.32 -27.18 3.69
CA LYS A 11 -3.14 -26.32 3.69
C LYS A 11 -2.13 -26.76 4.75
N LEU A 12 -2.60 -27.07 5.96
CA LEU A 12 -1.76 -27.63 7.02
C LEU A 12 -1.21 -29.01 6.66
N ARG A 13 -2.02 -29.87 6.03
CA ARG A 13 -1.59 -31.23 5.66
C ARG A 13 -0.41 -31.23 4.68
N ARG A 14 -0.36 -30.26 3.77
CA ARG A 14 0.75 -30.12 2.79
C ARG A 14 2.11 -29.89 3.45
N LEU A 15 2.15 -29.52 4.73
CA LEU A 15 3.38 -29.33 5.48
C LEU A 15 3.91 -30.60 6.16
N LEU A 16 3.12 -31.67 6.18
CA LEU A 16 3.58 -32.94 6.73
C LEU A 16 4.69 -33.54 5.84
N PRO A 17 5.65 -34.29 6.42
CA PRO A 17 6.58 -35.12 5.65
C PRO A 17 5.84 -36.00 4.65
N GLN A 18 6.40 -36.20 3.44
CA GLN A 18 5.72 -36.89 2.33
C GLN A 18 5.28 -38.33 2.69
N ASP A 19 6.10 -39.03 3.47
CA ASP A 19 5.83 -40.34 4.03
C ASP A 19 4.61 -40.33 4.97
N GLN A 20 4.43 -39.25 5.74
CA GLN A 20 3.32 -39.12 6.67
C GLN A 20 2.03 -38.60 6.02
N GLN A 21 2.07 -37.94 4.86
CA GLN A 21 0.87 -37.36 4.22
C GLN A 21 -0.20 -38.40 3.86
N HIS A 22 0.22 -39.62 3.50
CA HIS A 22 -0.68 -40.70 3.08
C HIS A 22 -1.10 -41.64 4.21
N GLU A 23 -0.38 -41.61 5.34
CA GLU A 23 -0.61 -42.51 6.48
C GLU A 23 -1.63 -41.97 7.49
N GLN A 24 -2.03 -40.69 7.37
CA GLN A 24 -2.94 -40.08 8.34
C GLN A 24 -4.39 -40.56 8.16
N PRO A 25 -5.12 -40.80 9.27
CA PRO A 25 -6.54 -41.10 9.21
C PRO A 25 -7.30 -39.97 8.51
N ARG A 26 -8.17 -40.32 7.56
CA ARG A 26 -9.13 -39.41 6.92
C ARG A 26 -10.26 -39.06 7.90
N LEU A 27 -9.89 -38.40 8.99
CA LEU A 27 -10.80 -37.83 9.97
C LEU A 27 -11.24 -36.44 9.52
N ASN A 28 -12.53 -36.17 9.68
CA ASN A 28 -13.10 -34.84 9.56
C ASN A 28 -12.50 -33.95 10.65
N ARG A 29 -11.87 -32.84 10.25
CA ARG A 29 -11.25 -31.87 11.16
C ARG A 29 -11.90 -30.50 10.97
N TRP A 30 -12.17 -29.78 12.06
CA TRP A 30 -12.69 -28.42 11.99
C TRP A 30 -12.15 -27.54 13.11
N LEU A 31 -12.22 -26.23 12.89
CA LEU A 31 -12.02 -25.26 13.98
C LEU A 31 -13.36 -25.00 14.68
N ASN A 32 -13.35 -24.99 16.01
CA ASN A 32 -14.54 -24.77 16.82
C ASN A 32 -15.05 -23.33 16.65
N THR A 33 -16.30 -23.18 16.20
CA THR A 33 -16.91 -21.86 15.93
C THR A 33 -18.27 -21.72 16.61
N ASN A 34 -18.55 -20.54 17.17
CA ASN A 34 -19.90 -20.12 17.57
C ASN A 34 -20.73 -19.62 16.36
N GLU A 35 -22.00 -19.23 16.58
CA GLU A 35 -22.88 -18.79 15.49
C GLU A 35 -22.43 -17.50 14.79
N ILE A 36 -21.82 -16.56 15.53
CA ILE A 36 -21.30 -15.31 14.96
C ILE A 36 -20.08 -15.60 14.08
N GLU A 37 -19.17 -16.46 14.55
CA GLU A 37 -17.99 -16.89 13.80
C GLU A 37 -18.37 -17.69 12.53
N LYS A 38 -19.45 -18.45 12.57
CA LYS A 38 -19.98 -19.12 11.37
C LYS A 38 -20.47 -18.12 10.33
N ASN A 39 -20.99 -16.96 10.73
CA ASN A 39 -21.41 -15.91 9.79
C ASN A 39 -20.18 -15.23 9.19
N TRP A 40 -19.15 -14.92 9.99
CA TRP A 40 -17.85 -14.45 9.48
C TRP A 40 -17.31 -15.39 8.40
N LEU A 41 -17.29 -16.70 8.66
CA LEU A 41 -16.79 -17.70 7.73
C LEU A 41 -17.61 -17.83 6.43
N LYS A 42 -18.84 -17.33 6.39
CA LYS A 42 -19.74 -17.45 5.22
C LYS A 42 -19.81 -16.17 4.40
N ASP A 43 -19.83 -15.02 5.09
CA ASP A 43 -20.29 -13.77 4.50
C ASP A 43 -19.17 -12.72 4.39
N VAL A 44 -18.00 -12.96 5.00
CA VAL A 44 -16.84 -12.07 4.83
C VAL A 44 -16.38 -12.09 3.38
N LYS A 45 -15.96 -10.93 2.87
CA LYS A 45 -15.31 -10.79 1.58
C LYS A 45 -14.00 -10.06 1.75
N PHE A 46 -12.96 -10.50 1.06
CA PHE A 46 -11.67 -9.82 1.09
C PHE A 46 -11.42 -9.05 -0.21
N GLU A 47 -10.95 -7.82 -0.05
CA GLU A 47 -10.35 -6.99 -1.08
C GLU A 47 -8.83 -6.96 -0.85
N THR A 48 -8.07 -7.43 -1.83
CA THR A 48 -6.61 -7.49 -1.78
C THR A 48 -6.04 -7.30 -3.18
N ASP A 49 -4.76 -6.94 -3.25
CA ASP A 49 -4.00 -6.74 -4.49
C ASP A 49 -2.58 -7.30 -4.26
N GLU A 50 -1.93 -7.78 -5.32
CA GLU A 50 -0.55 -8.30 -5.26
C GLU A 50 0.44 -7.28 -4.69
N MET A 51 0.19 -5.97 -4.87
CA MET A 51 1.01 -4.90 -4.31
C MET A 51 1.00 -4.85 -2.77
N PHE A 52 0.03 -5.49 -2.13
CA PHE A 52 -0.11 -5.59 -0.68
C PHE A 52 0.42 -6.89 -0.10
N GLN A 53 1.12 -7.69 -0.91
CA GLN A 53 1.90 -8.82 -0.46
C GLN A 53 3.39 -8.45 -0.43
N PHE A 54 3.94 -8.30 0.77
CA PHE A 54 5.35 -7.93 0.97
C PHE A 54 6.16 -9.16 1.37
N GLY A 55 6.73 -9.83 0.36
CA GLY A 55 7.42 -11.10 0.56
C GLY A 55 6.45 -12.22 0.97
N ASP A 56 6.95 -13.21 1.73
CA ASP A 56 6.20 -14.44 2.01
C ASP A 56 5.33 -14.38 3.27
N HIS A 57 5.53 -13.37 4.12
CA HIS A 57 4.96 -13.35 5.48
C HIS A 57 4.13 -12.11 5.80
N TYR A 58 4.28 -11.04 5.01
CA TYR A 58 3.55 -9.79 5.24
C TYR A 58 2.49 -9.60 4.18
N GLN A 59 1.25 -9.38 4.62
CA GLN A 59 0.14 -9.15 3.71
C GLN A 59 -0.86 -8.18 4.32
N LEU A 60 -1.46 -7.36 3.46
CA LEU A 60 -2.55 -6.47 3.81
C LEU A 60 -3.78 -6.76 2.94
N ALA A 61 -4.96 -6.73 3.56
CA ALA A 61 -6.24 -6.79 2.87
C ALA A 61 -7.29 -5.96 3.62
N ILE A 62 -8.39 -5.65 2.93
CA ILE A 62 -9.62 -5.16 3.56
C ILE A 62 -10.63 -6.30 3.58
N ALA A 63 -11.14 -6.65 4.76
CA ALA A 63 -12.28 -7.53 4.90
C ALA A 63 -13.56 -6.69 5.04
N VAL A 64 -14.60 -7.07 4.31
CA VAL A 64 -15.94 -6.49 4.38
C VAL A 64 -16.89 -7.50 4.99
N PHE A 65 -17.52 -7.14 6.10
CA PHE A 65 -18.49 -8.00 6.78
C PHE A 65 -19.60 -7.14 7.40
N ALA A 66 -20.86 -7.51 7.15
CA ALA A 66 -22.03 -6.78 7.66
C ALA A 66 -22.02 -5.25 7.38
N ASN A 67 -21.55 -4.84 6.19
CA ASN A 67 -21.36 -3.44 5.76
C ASN A 67 -20.31 -2.65 6.56
N GLU A 68 -19.45 -3.33 7.30
CA GLU A 68 -18.31 -2.75 8.02
C GLU A 68 -17.01 -3.15 7.32
N HIS A 69 -16.00 -2.29 7.41
CA HIS A 69 -14.68 -2.50 6.80
C HIS A 69 -13.65 -2.78 7.89
N TYR A 70 -12.79 -3.77 7.63
CA TYR A 70 -11.76 -4.22 8.56
C TYR A 70 -10.43 -4.32 7.82
N ILE A 71 -9.38 -3.73 8.37
CA ILE A 71 -8.01 -3.94 7.91
C ILE A 71 -7.54 -5.27 8.46
N VAL A 72 -7.04 -6.14 7.59
CA VAL A 72 -6.46 -7.43 7.95
C VAL A 72 -4.97 -7.40 7.62
N CYS A 73 -4.15 -7.50 8.67
CA CYS A 73 -2.71 -7.43 8.61
C CYS A 73 -2.12 -8.80 8.98
N SER A 74 -1.50 -9.50 8.03
CA SER A 74 -0.73 -10.73 8.30
C SER A 74 0.74 -10.37 8.52
N GLY A 75 1.33 -10.83 9.62
CA GLY A 75 2.72 -10.57 10.00
C GLY A 75 3.05 -9.12 10.36
N LEU A 76 2.05 -8.23 10.35
CA LEU A 76 2.21 -6.79 10.56
C LEU A 76 1.42 -6.33 11.79
N LYS A 77 2.04 -5.43 12.56
CA LYS A 77 1.43 -4.77 13.73
C LYS A 77 1.57 -3.25 13.60
N PRO A 78 0.73 -2.61 12.77
CA PRO A 78 0.76 -1.16 12.67
C PRO A 78 0.27 -0.51 13.97
N GLU A 79 0.95 0.56 14.37
CA GLU A 79 0.46 1.46 15.43
C GLU A 79 -0.58 2.42 14.83
N LEU A 80 -1.83 1.96 14.78
CA LEU A 80 -2.97 2.73 14.26
C LEU A 80 -3.60 3.60 15.35
N LEU A 81 -4.15 4.75 14.93
CA LEU A 81 -4.81 5.69 15.83
C LEU A 81 -6.21 5.19 16.21
N GLU A 82 -6.52 5.21 17.51
CA GLU A 82 -7.83 4.82 18.05
C GLU A 82 -8.99 5.71 17.57
N SER A 83 -8.70 6.91 17.06
CA SER A 83 -9.74 7.80 16.48
C SER A 83 -10.38 7.22 15.23
N ASP A 84 -9.59 6.50 14.43
CA ASP A 84 -9.95 6.04 13.09
C ASP A 84 -10.15 4.53 13.03
N PHE A 85 -9.48 3.80 13.93
CA PHE A 85 -9.40 2.35 13.91
C PHE A 85 -9.62 1.76 15.30
N GLU A 86 -10.37 0.67 15.36
CA GLU A 86 -10.59 -0.12 16.58
C GLU A 86 -9.95 -1.50 16.40
N TYR A 87 -9.01 -1.86 17.28
CA TYR A 87 -8.44 -3.21 17.28
C TYR A 87 -9.53 -4.24 17.59
N CYS A 88 -9.60 -5.29 16.78
CA CYS A 88 -10.55 -6.38 16.94
C CYS A 88 -9.79 -7.67 17.24
N GLU A 89 -10.23 -8.39 18.27
CA GLU A 89 -9.72 -9.74 18.53
C GLU A 89 -10.07 -10.66 17.36
N ILE A 90 -9.09 -11.43 16.90
CA ILE A 90 -9.29 -12.38 15.82
C ILE A 90 -10.17 -13.54 16.27
N ASN A 91 -11.30 -13.72 15.60
CA ASN A 91 -12.18 -14.85 15.84
C ASN A 91 -11.89 -16.01 14.87
N THR A 92 -12.40 -17.20 15.20
CA THR A 92 -12.08 -18.43 14.47
C THR A 92 -12.56 -18.40 13.02
N GLY A 93 -13.74 -17.82 12.78
CA GLY A 93 -14.33 -17.73 11.44
C GLY A 93 -13.51 -16.84 10.52
N LEU A 94 -13.17 -15.64 10.99
CA LEU A 94 -12.37 -14.68 10.24
C LEU A 94 -10.93 -15.17 10.02
N PHE A 95 -10.30 -15.81 11.02
CA PHE A 95 -8.98 -16.42 10.87
C PHE A 95 -8.95 -17.47 9.75
N CYS A 96 -9.90 -18.40 9.77
CA CYS A 96 -10.00 -19.46 8.77
C CYS A 96 -10.22 -18.89 7.37
N ALA A 97 -11.15 -17.93 7.24
CA ALA A 97 -11.43 -17.28 5.97
C ALA A 97 -10.21 -16.51 5.45
N ALA A 98 -9.53 -15.72 6.30
CA ALA A 98 -8.35 -14.96 5.92
C ALA A 98 -7.22 -15.86 5.41
N ILE A 99 -6.92 -16.97 6.11
CA ILE A 99 -5.82 -17.86 5.70
C ILE A 99 -6.06 -18.51 4.34
N VAL A 100 -7.30 -18.88 4.08
CA VAL A 100 -7.65 -19.59 2.85
C VAL A 100 -7.80 -18.60 1.69
N GLU A 101 -8.56 -17.53 1.87
CA GLU A 101 -8.88 -16.57 0.80
C GLU A 101 -7.71 -15.65 0.46
N LEU A 102 -6.95 -15.19 1.45
CA LEU A 102 -5.73 -14.40 1.22
C LEU A 102 -4.51 -15.26 0.92
N ASN A 103 -4.66 -16.58 0.97
CA ASN A 103 -3.58 -17.55 0.78
C ASN A 103 -2.38 -17.35 1.74
N ILE A 104 -2.60 -16.91 2.98
CA ILE A 104 -1.54 -16.72 4.00
C ILE A 104 -0.83 -18.04 4.29
N ASN A 105 0.48 -18.08 4.03
CA ASN A 105 1.28 -19.29 4.23
C ASN A 105 1.62 -19.51 5.70
N PRO A 106 1.62 -20.77 6.16
CA PRO A 106 2.15 -21.11 7.48
C PRO A 106 3.63 -20.73 7.62
N ILE A 107 4.08 -20.52 8.85
CA ILE A 107 5.49 -20.37 9.20
C ILE A 107 6.14 -21.76 9.18
N ILE A 108 7.16 -21.94 8.36
CA ILE A 108 7.85 -23.23 8.21
C ILE A 108 9.15 -23.20 9.03
N SER A 109 9.25 -24.11 10.00
CA SER A 109 10.47 -24.48 10.73
C SER A 109 10.81 -25.96 10.50
N GLU A 110 12.01 -26.39 10.88
CA GLU A 110 12.44 -27.79 10.82
C GLU A 110 11.50 -28.75 11.57
N THR A 111 10.84 -28.28 12.63
CA THR A 111 9.95 -29.08 13.49
C THR A 111 8.47 -28.97 13.11
N THR A 112 8.10 -28.01 12.26
CA THR A 112 6.68 -27.69 11.98
C THR A 112 5.89 -28.91 11.50
N GLY A 113 6.45 -29.70 10.59
CA GLY A 113 5.77 -30.90 10.07
C GLY A 113 5.51 -31.96 11.15
N LEU A 114 6.49 -32.20 12.03
CA LEU A 114 6.35 -33.14 13.15
C LEU A 114 5.37 -32.64 14.20
N GLU A 115 5.44 -31.36 14.55
CA GLU A 115 4.51 -30.74 15.50
C GLU A 115 3.07 -30.77 14.98
N LEU A 116 2.85 -30.54 13.68
CA LEU A 116 1.54 -30.67 13.06
C LEU A 116 1.05 -32.12 13.09
N ALA A 117 1.92 -33.08 12.80
CA ALA A 117 1.59 -34.49 12.88
C ALA A 117 1.10 -34.83 14.30
N GLU A 118 1.89 -34.52 15.32
CA GLU A 118 1.60 -34.87 16.72
C GLU A 118 0.39 -34.13 17.29
N ASN A 119 0.24 -32.83 17.01
CA ASN A 119 -0.76 -31.99 17.66
C ASN A 119 -2.08 -31.86 16.87
N ILE A 120 -2.09 -32.16 15.57
CA ILE A 120 -3.26 -31.96 14.69
C ILE A 120 -3.65 -33.23 13.92
N PHE A 121 -2.70 -34.02 13.41
CA PHE A 121 -3.10 -35.14 12.53
C PHE A 121 -3.21 -36.48 13.23
N ILE A 122 -2.38 -36.73 14.23
CA ILE A 122 -2.33 -37.96 15.05
C ILE A 122 -3.28 -37.96 16.27
N PRO A 123 -3.68 -36.84 16.93
CA PRO A 123 -4.36 -36.93 18.23
C PRO A 123 -5.60 -37.84 18.19
N ILE A 124 -5.58 -38.89 19.02
CA ILE A 124 -6.68 -39.87 19.15
C ILE A 124 -7.57 -39.52 20.35
N GLU A 125 -7.08 -38.69 21.26
CA GLU A 125 -7.83 -38.22 22.42
C GLU A 125 -8.91 -37.24 21.96
N ASN A 126 -10.17 -37.53 22.30
CA ASN A 126 -11.37 -36.72 21.97
C ASN A 126 -11.88 -36.78 20.51
N ILE A 127 -11.64 -37.88 19.78
CA ILE A 127 -12.33 -38.11 18.51
C ILE A 127 -13.83 -38.38 18.77
N SER A 128 -14.69 -37.47 18.31
CA SER A 128 -16.14 -37.68 18.28
C SER A 128 -16.53 -38.52 17.05
N GLU A 129 -17.74 -39.09 17.04
CA GLU A 129 -18.30 -39.74 15.84
C GLU A 129 -18.30 -38.85 14.59
N LYS A 130 -18.27 -37.52 14.78
CA LYS A 130 -18.28 -36.52 13.70
C LYS A 130 -16.87 -36.11 13.26
N GLY A 131 -15.82 -36.54 13.98
CA GLY A 131 -14.43 -36.16 13.78
C GLY A 131 -13.86 -35.35 14.96
N MET A 132 -12.89 -34.47 14.69
CA MET A 132 -12.15 -33.72 15.71
C MET A 132 -12.24 -32.20 15.50
N GLY A 133 -12.59 -31.49 16.57
CA GLY A 133 -12.63 -30.02 16.62
C GLY A 133 -11.42 -29.46 17.35
N TYR A 134 -10.84 -28.36 16.84
CA TYR A 134 -9.70 -27.68 17.45
C TYR A 134 -10.07 -26.26 17.84
N ASP A 135 -9.52 -25.80 18.96
CA ASP A 135 -9.58 -24.40 19.35
C ASP A 135 -8.57 -23.58 18.55
N LEU A 136 -8.89 -22.30 18.33
CA LEU A 136 -8.09 -21.40 17.50
C LEU A 136 -6.63 -21.31 17.98
N SER A 137 -6.40 -21.28 19.29
CA SER A 137 -5.06 -21.17 19.90
C SER A 137 -4.10 -22.31 19.54
N ILE A 138 -4.63 -23.50 19.20
CA ILE A 138 -3.81 -24.65 18.80
C ILE A 138 -3.19 -24.43 17.43
N VAL A 139 -3.91 -23.73 16.54
CA VAL A 139 -3.52 -23.59 15.13
C VAL A 139 -2.86 -22.26 14.80
N THR A 140 -3.14 -21.18 15.55
CA THR A 140 -2.60 -19.83 15.27
C THR A 140 -1.08 -19.78 15.31
N LYS A 141 -0.44 -20.59 16.17
CA LYS A 141 1.03 -20.64 16.30
C LYS A 141 1.77 -21.07 15.02
N TYR A 142 1.08 -21.70 14.06
CA TYR A 142 1.67 -22.14 12.80
C TYR A 142 1.58 -21.09 11.69
N PHE A 143 0.95 -19.93 11.92
CA PHE A 143 0.77 -18.88 10.92
C PHE A 143 1.39 -17.56 11.39
N PRO A 144 1.73 -16.64 10.46
CA PRO A 144 2.05 -15.26 10.82
C PRO A 144 0.93 -14.68 11.66
N GLU A 145 1.30 -13.84 12.62
CA GLU A 145 0.31 -13.19 13.48
C GLU A 145 -0.62 -12.31 12.65
N ILE A 146 -1.93 -12.51 12.80
CA ILE A 146 -2.95 -11.75 12.08
C ILE A 146 -3.55 -10.72 13.04
N SER A 147 -3.36 -9.44 12.71
CA SER A 147 -3.95 -8.31 13.43
C SER A 147 -5.11 -7.73 12.63
N ILE A 148 -6.22 -7.41 13.30
CA ILE A 148 -7.43 -6.90 12.65
C ILE A 148 -7.83 -5.56 13.27
N TYR A 149 -8.21 -4.61 12.42
CA TYR A 149 -8.66 -3.30 12.85
C TYR A 149 -9.93 -2.89 12.12
N LYS A 150 -11.02 -2.64 12.84
CA LYS A 150 -12.25 -2.08 12.28
C LYS A 150 -12.03 -0.61 11.93
N ILE A 151 -12.44 -0.20 10.74
CA ILE A 151 -12.43 1.20 10.31
C ILE A 151 -13.69 1.88 10.86
N HIS A 152 -13.53 2.97 11.61
CA HIS A 152 -14.68 3.72 12.12
C HIS A 152 -15.47 4.39 11.00
N SER A 153 -16.80 4.40 11.11
CA SER A 153 -17.70 5.00 10.12
C SER A 153 -17.51 6.50 9.89
N LYS A 154 -16.88 7.20 10.85
CA LYS A 154 -16.52 8.62 10.76
C LYS A 154 -15.10 8.87 10.26
N SER A 155 -14.31 7.81 10.08
CA SER A 155 -12.94 7.94 9.60
C SER A 155 -12.94 8.38 8.13
N PRO A 156 -11.99 9.22 7.70
CA PRO A 156 -11.77 9.49 6.27
C PRO A 156 -11.51 8.21 5.46
N PHE A 157 -11.16 7.09 6.11
CA PHE A 157 -10.90 5.83 5.44
C PHE A 157 -12.16 5.00 5.14
N PHE A 158 -13.33 5.33 5.69
CA PHE A 158 -14.52 4.44 5.62
C PHE A 158 -15.24 4.43 4.26
N SER A 159 -15.29 5.55 3.56
CA SER A 159 -16.23 5.77 2.44
C SER A 159 -15.57 6.13 1.10
N LEU A 160 -14.24 6.21 1.08
CA LEU A 160 -13.49 6.78 -0.05
C LEU A 160 -12.77 5.67 -0.81
N ALA A 161 -13.13 5.51 -2.09
CA ALA A 161 -12.43 4.67 -3.05
C ALA A 161 -11.25 5.45 -3.68
N PRO A 162 -10.13 4.80 -4.04
CA PRO A 162 -9.80 3.41 -3.77
C PRO A 162 -9.37 3.22 -2.30
N ALA A 163 -10.18 2.49 -1.53
CA ALA A 163 -10.00 2.36 -0.08
C ALA A 163 -8.73 1.58 0.24
N LEU A 164 -8.45 0.49 -0.49
CA LEU A 164 -7.32 -0.39 -0.23
C LEU A 164 -5.97 0.30 -0.42
N GLN A 165 -5.76 1.03 -1.53
CA GLN A 165 -4.47 1.64 -1.82
C GLN A 165 -4.11 2.74 -0.81
N ARG A 166 -5.10 3.54 -0.48
CA ARG A 166 -4.97 4.66 0.46
C ARG A 166 -4.80 4.20 1.90
N VAL A 167 -5.64 3.26 2.35
CA VAL A 167 -5.50 2.64 3.68
C VAL A 167 -4.18 1.89 3.76
N GLY A 168 -3.80 1.18 2.71
CA GLY A 168 -2.56 0.43 2.66
C GLY A 168 -1.32 1.29 2.72
N LEU A 169 -1.30 2.42 2.00
CA LEU A 169 -0.24 3.42 2.17
C LEU A 169 -0.16 3.88 3.63
N PHE A 170 -1.30 4.25 4.24
CA PHE A 170 -1.33 4.69 5.63
C PHE A 170 -0.74 3.64 6.58
N VAL A 171 -1.17 2.37 6.46
CA VAL A 171 -0.67 1.24 7.26
C VAL A 171 0.84 1.06 7.06
N VAL A 172 1.34 1.09 5.83
CA VAL A 172 2.78 0.94 5.55
C VAL A 172 3.60 2.06 6.19
N THR A 173 3.09 3.29 6.27
CA THR A 173 3.77 4.38 7.00
C THR A 173 3.89 4.14 8.51
N LYS A 174 3.12 3.19 9.06
CA LYS A 174 3.11 2.77 10.47
C LYS A 174 3.87 1.45 10.70
N CYS A 175 4.38 0.81 9.66
CA CYS A 175 5.12 -0.45 9.74
C CYS A 175 6.57 -0.24 9.30
N SER A 176 7.48 -0.01 10.26
CA SER A 176 8.91 0.19 9.98
C SER A 176 9.56 -1.00 9.26
N VAL A 177 9.09 -2.23 9.48
CA VAL A 177 9.60 -3.44 8.82
C VAL A 177 9.43 -3.42 7.29
N LEU A 178 8.47 -2.65 6.78
CA LEU A 178 8.22 -2.51 5.35
C LEU A 178 8.98 -1.32 4.73
N GLN A 179 9.62 -0.49 5.55
CA GLN A 179 10.34 0.71 5.13
C GLN A 179 11.82 0.37 4.97
N SER A 180 12.25 0.17 3.71
CA SER A 180 13.64 -0.18 3.43
C SER A 180 14.59 1.03 3.43
N LEU A 181 14.08 2.20 3.07
CA LEU A 181 14.79 3.47 3.19
C LEU A 181 14.57 4.09 4.57
N ASN A 182 15.55 4.84 5.05
CA ASN A 182 15.48 5.55 6.33
C ASN A 182 14.63 6.82 6.18
N TRP A 183 13.31 6.65 6.01
CA TRP A 183 12.38 7.76 5.96
C TRP A 183 12.37 8.52 7.30
N SER A 184 12.48 9.85 7.21
CA SER A 184 12.28 10.70 8.38
C SER A 184 10.81 10.62 8.85
N GLN A 185 10.57 10.80 10.15
CA GLN A 185 9.19 10.84 10.67
C GLN A 185 8.36 11.96 10.03
N ALA A 186 8.99 13.10 9.72
CA ALA A 186 8.35 14.17 8.98
C ALA A 186 7.94 13.75 7.56
N GLY A 187 8.80 12.98 6.86
CA GLY A 187 8.48 12.42 5.55
C GLY A 187 7.33 11.43 5.58
N LEU A 188 7.32 10.52 6.55
CA LEU A 188 6.21 9.59 6.75
C LEU A 188 4.90 10.32 7.10
N GLU A 189 4.98 11.41 7.86
CA GLU A 189 3.80 12.22 8.18
C GLU A 189 3.21 12.88 6.94
N ILE A 190 4.04 13.40 6.03
CA ILE A 190 3.57 13.93 4.74
C ILE A 190 2.87 12.82 3.93
N ALA A 191 3.40 11.59 3.94
CA ALA A 191 2.74 10.46 3.28
C ALA A 191 1.38 10.12 3.92
N ARG A 192 1.23 10.28 5.24
CA ARG A 192 -0.08 10.12 5.92
C ARG A 192 -1.05 11.24 5.55
N VAL A 193 -0.58 12.48 5.47
CA VAL A 193 -1.38 13.62 4.99
C VAL A 193 -1.86 13.39 3.56
N VAL A 194 -1.02 12.82 2.69
CA VAL A 194 -1.46 12.40 1.34
C VAL A 194 -2.64 11.43 1.38
N CYS A 195 -2.68 10.53 2.36
CA CYS A 195 -3.78 9.58 2.52
C CYS A 195 -5.13 10.25 2.88
N THR A 196 -5.12 11.52 3.31
CA THR A 196 -6.34 12.28 3.62
C THR A 196 -6.85 13.10 2.42
N LEU A 197 -6.19 13.03 1.26
CA LEU A 197 -6.72 13.64 0.04
C LEU A 197 -8.03 12.98 -0.38
N GLU A 198 -9.04 13.79 -0.64
CA GLU A 198 -10.32 13.36 -1.23
C GLU A 198 -10.23 13.47 -2.76
N VAL A 199 -9.24 12.78 -3.34
CA VAL A 199 -8.96 12.80 -4.77
C VAL A 199 -8.82 11.38 -5.31
N ASP A 200 -9.84 10.91 -6.01
CA ASP A 200 -9.89 9.53 -6.54
C ASP A 200 -8.75 9.24 -7.53
N ILE A 201 -8.29 10.26 -8.26
CA ILE A 201 -7.24 10.15 -9.27
C ILE A 201 -5.82 10.18 -8.69
N PHE A 202 -5.66 10.33 -7.37
CA PHE A 202 -4.33 10.34 -6.77
C PHE A 202 -3.71 8.93 -6.81
N PRO A 203 -2.51 8.74 -7.37
CA PRO A 203 -1.91 7.42 -7.55
C PRO A 203 -1.23 6.95 -6.26
N TYR A 204 -2.03 6.54 -5.27
CA TYR A 204 -1.57 6.07 -3.96
C TYR A 204 -0.59 4.90 -4.06
N GLU A 205 -0.76 4.03 -5.05
CA GLU A 205 0.12 2.90 -5.33
C GLU A 205 1.56 3.31 -5.68
N LEU A 206 1.76 4.46 -6.33
CA LEU A 206 3.10 4.96 -6.62
C LEU A 206 3.79 5.44 -5.34
N VAL A 207 3.05 6.11 -4.45
CA VAL A 207 3.59 6.53 -3.15
C VAL A 207 3.88 5.31 -2.28
N LEU A 208 2.99 4.31 -2.27
CA LEU A 208 3.22 3.04 -1.58
C LEU A 208 4.52 2.38 -2.04
N ARG A 209 4.72 2.26 -3.36
CA ARG A 209 5.97 1.75 -3.94
C ARG A 209 7.16 2.57 -3.49
N ALA A 210 7.08 3.90 -3.54
CA ALA A 210 8.17 4.77 -3.09
C ALA A 210 8.56 4.54 -1.61
N ILE A 211 7.59 4.36 -0.72
CA ILE A 211 7.85 4.13 0.72
C ILE A 211 8.54 2.77 0.95
N THR A 212 8.14 1.74 0.20
CA THR A 212 8.66 0.37 0.34
C THR A 212 9.94 0.09 -0.45
N GLU A 213 10.34 1.00 -1.33
CA GLU A 213 11.51 0.87 -2.21
C GLU A 213 12.82 0.86 -1.42
N ARG A 214 13.88 0.26 -2.00
CA ARG A 214 15.21 0.10 -1.37
C ARG A 214 16.22 1.14 -1.82
N LYS A 215 15.94 1.87 -2.90
CA LYS A 215 16.85 2.86 -3.48
C LYS A 215 16.15 4.21 -3.65
N TRP A 216 16.83 5.26 -3.20
CA TRP A 216 16.31 6.63 -3.23
C TRP A 216 15.91 7.12 -4.63
N ASP A 217 16.68 6.78 -5.65
CA ASP A 217 16.39 7.17 -7.04
C ASP A 217 15.14 6.49 -7.60
N HIS A 218 14.90 5.23 -7.22
CA HIS A 218 13.68 4.54 -7.61
C HIS A 218 12.46 5.13 -6.87
N ALA A 219 12.58 5.38 -5.57
CA ALA A 219 11.52 6.03 -4.79
C ALA A 219 11.19 7.42 -5.33
N PHE A 220 12.22 8.18 -5.74
CA PHE A 220 12.05 9.45 -6.45
C PHE A 220 11.27 9.30 -7.75
N LEU A 221 11.59 8.30 -8.58
CA LEU A 221 10.89 8.08 -9.85
C LEU A 221 9.40 7.77 -9.64
N GLU A 222 9.06 6.97 -8.62
CA GLU A 222 7.65 6.67 -8.34
C GLU A 222 6.90 7.93 -7.87
N ILE A 223 7.47 8.76 -6.98
CA ILE A 223 6.85 10.05 -6.58
C ILE A 223 6.80 11.03 -7.76
N TYR A 224 7.83 11.04 -8.62
CA TYR A 224 7.85 11.87 -9.82
C TYR A 224 6.71 11.49 -10.78
N ARG A 225 6.45 10.20 -10.98
CA ARG A 225 5.33 9.74 -11.82
C ARG A 225 3.98 10.20 -11.27
N SER A 226 3.85 10.31 -9.94
CA SER A 226 2.65 10.88 -9.32
C SER A 226 2.40 12.34 -9.72
N ILE A 227 3.45 13.17 -9.84
CA ILE A 227 3.30 14.56 -10.30
C ILE A 227 3.19 14.66 -11.84
N GLU A 228 3.82 13.74 -12.57
CA GLU A 228 3.78 13.67 -14.04
C GLU A 228 2.36 13.47 -14.57
N PHE A 229 1.54 12.68 -13.86
CA PHE A 229 0.13 12.50 -14.17
C PHE A 229 -0.64 13.83 -14.28
N LEU A 230 -0.23 14.87 -13.54
CA LEU A 230 -0.87 16.18 -13.55
C LEU A 230 -0.42 17.10 -14.71
N TYR A 231 0.58 16.72 -15.50
CA TYR A 231 1.15 17.59 -16.53
C TYR A 231 0.15 18.11 -17.56
N PRO A 232 -0.83 17.32 -18.03
CA PRO A 232 -1.81 17.80 -19.00
C PRO A 232 -2.80 18.81 -18.39
N PHE A 233 -3.08 18.69 -17.10
CA PHE A 233 -4.27 19.25 -16.47
C PHE A 233 -4.37 20.78 -16.58
N PRO A 234 -3.29 21.58 -16.39
CA PRO A 234 -3.39 23.03 -16.55
C PRO A 234 -3.90 23.46 -17.94
N LYS A 235 -3.44 22.81 -19.00
CA LYS A 235 -3.87 23.11 -20.38
C LYS A 235 -5.22 22.50 -20.71
N ILE A 236 -5.51 21.31 -20.19
CA ILE A 236 -6.81 20.67 -20.36
C ILE A 236 -7.91 21.46 -19.65
N ASN A 237 -7.66 22.01 -18.47
CA ASN A 237 -8.59 22.90 -17.78
C ASN A 237 -8.83 24.19 -18.58
N GLU A 238 -7.78 24.79 -19.14
CA GLU A 238 -7.92 25.94 -20.03
C GLU A 238 -8.78 25.61 -21.26
N LEU A 239 -8.54 24.45 -21.89
CA LEU A 239 -9.29 23.96 -23.03
C LEU A 239 -10.76 23.69 -22.67
N LYS A 240 -10.99 22.95 -21.58
CA LYS A 240 -12.31 22.65 -21.01
C LYS A 240 -13.13 23.92 -20.81
N ASN A 241 -12.52 24.94 -20.20
CA ASN A 241 -13.19 26.22 -19.94
C ASN A 241 -13.51 26.99 -21.21
N LYS A 242 -12.57 27.03 -22.17
CA LYS A 242 -12.77 27.70 -23.47
C LYS A 242 -13.85 27.04 -24.32
N LEU A 243 -13.91 25.70 -24.28
CA LEU A 243 -14.89 24.91 -25.02
C LEU A 243 -16.19 24.67 -24.24
N LYS A 244 -16.25 25.08 -22.98
CA LYS A 244 -17.39 24.86 -22.06
C LYS A 244 -17.80 23.39 -21.95
N LEU A 245 -16.80 22.51 -21.85
CA LEU A 245 -17.03 21.06 -21.72
C LEU A 245 -17.40 20.73 -20.26
N SER A 246 -18.38 19.85 -20.09
CA SER A 246 -18.79 19.35 -18.77
C SER A 246 -18.01 18.13 -18.30
N LEU A 247 -17.19 17.52 -19.18
CA LEU A 247 -16.42 16.32 -18.86
C LEU A 247 -15.35 16.60 -17.78
N PRO A 248 -15.01 15.59 -16.95
CA PRO A 248 -13.84 15.66 -16.08
C PRO A 248 -12.56 15.89 -16.88
N SER A 249 -11.61 16.60 -16.28
CA SER A 249 -10.36 16.96 -16.96
C SER A 249 -9.50 15.75 -17.30
N GLU A 250 -9.55 14.70 -16.49
CA GLU A 250 -8.93 13.40 -16.77
C GLU A 250 -9.46 12.80 -18.08
N ALA A 251 -10.78 12.67 -18.21
CA ALA A 251 -11.41 12.12 -19.41
C ALA A 251 -11.10 12.95 -20.67
N ILE A 252 -11.05 14.29 -20.55
CA ILE A 252 -10.64 15.15 -21.67
C ILE A 252 -9.16 14.92 -22.01
N SER A 253 -8.29 14.76 -21.00
CA SER A 253 -6.87 14.48 -21.21
C SER A 253 -6.67 13.17 -21.97
N GLU A 254 -7.39 12.11 -21.59
CA GLU A 254 -7.35 10.82 -22.25
C GLU A 254 -7.78 10.93 -23.73
N ILE A 255 -8.89 11.60 -24.01
CA ILE A 255 -9.38 11.81 -25.38
C ILE A 255 -8.38 12.62 -26.21
N VAL A 256 -7.79 13.68 -25.64
CA VAL A 256 -6.81 14.51 -26.34
C VAL A 256 -5.55 13.72 -26.67
N GLU A 257 -5.07 12.89 -25.74
CA GLU A 257 -3.91 12.04 -25.99
C GLU A 257 -4.22 10.95 -27.03
N ASP A 258 -5.37 10.27 -26.95
CA ASP A 258 -5.76 9.22 -27.88
C ASP A 258 -5.95 9.75 -29.31
N VAL A 259 -6.70 10.85 -29.47
CA VAL A 259 -7.08 11.38 -30.78
C VAL A 259 -5.98 12.21 -31.42
N LEU A 260 -5.26 13.02 -30.63
CA LEU A 260 -4.27 13.97 -31.16
C LEU A 260 -2.83 13.53 -30.93
N SER A 261 -2.59 12.44 -30.18
CA SER A 261 -1.25 12.07 -29.69
C SER A 261 -0.54 13.23 -29.00
N TRP A 262 -1.31 14.17 -28.44
CA TRP A 262 -0.77 15.36 -27.83
C TRP A 262 -0.31 15.07 -26.41
N ARG A 263 0.95 15.41 -26.12
CA ARG A 263 1.51 15.37 -24.76
C ARG A 263 2.15 16.70 -24.41
N PRO A 264 2.03 17.16 -23.15
CA PRO A 264 2.69 18.37 -22.71
C PRO A 264 4.22 18.18 -22.68
N VAL A 265 4.96 19.25 -22.97
CA VAL A 265 6.43 19.27 -22.82
C VAL A 265 6.76 19.20 -21.34
N GLU A 266 7.42 18.12 -20.89
CA GLU A 266 7.63 17.77 -19.48
C GLU A 266 8.16 18.94 -18.63
N GLU A 267 9.32 19.52 -18.97
CA GLU A 267 9.92 20.60 -18.17
C GLU A 267 9.02 21.84 -18.07
N ALA A 268 8.32 22.20 -19.16
CA ALA A 268 7.41 23.34 -19.16
C ALA A 268 6.14 23.06 -18.34
N ALA A 269 5.64 21.83 -18.36
CA ALA A 269 4.49 21.41 -17.56
C ALA A 269 4.83 21.43 -16.07
N LEU A 270 6.00 20.89 -15.69
CA LEU A 270 6.49 20.92 -14.33
C LEU A 270 6.65 22.37 -13.83
N GLN A 271 7.25 23.26 -14.62
CA GLN A 271 7.32 24.69 -14.28
C GLN A 271 5.94 25.30 -14.03
N GLY A 272 4.93 24.91 -14.82
CA GLY A 272 3.54 25.33 -14.66
C GLY A 272 2.94 24.88 -13.34
N LEU A 273 3.13 23.61 -12.97
CA LEU A 273 2.63 23.04 -11.72
C LEU A 273 3.31 23.68 -10.49
N LEU A 274 4.63 23.88 -10.54
CA LEU A 274 5.38 24.45 -9.43
C LEU A 274 5.21 25.97 -9.29
N LYS A 275 4.57 26.64 -10.26
CA LYS A 275 4.47 28.12 -10.31
C LYS A 275 3.90 28.74 -9.04
N ASN A 276 2.96 28.08 -8.39
CA ASN A 276 2.25 28.58 -7.21
C ASN A 276 2.66 27.87 -5.92
N LEU A 277 3.80 27.16 -5.92
CA LEU A 277 4.26 26.52 -4.70
C LEU A 277 4.52 27.55 -3.59
N PRO A 278 4.13 27.25 -2.35
CA PRO A 278 4.50 28.02 -1.18
C PRO A 278 6.02 28.21 -1.06
N LEU A 279 6.44 29.38 -0.60
CA LEU A 279 7.85 29.74 -0.49
C LEU A 279 8.64 28.78 0.42
N ASN A 280 8.02 28.24 1.47
CA ASN A 280 8.64 27.25 2.35
C ASN A 280 8.98 25.96 1.58
N LEU A 281 8.08 25.44 0.74
CA LEU A 281 8.36 24.27 -0.09
C LEU A 281 9.45 24.52 -1.11
N LEU A 282 9.47 25.71 -1.69
CA LEU A 282 10.54 26.10 -2.59
C LEU A 282 11.91 26.16 -1.88
N ASN A 283 11.94 26.65 -0.63
CA ASN A 283 13.15 26.66 0.18
C ASN A 283 13.62 25.24 0.53
N GLU A 284 12.71 24.31 0.79
CA GLU A 284 13.07 22.90 1.01
C GLU A 284 13.69 22.27 -0.24
N PHE A 285 13.15 22.55 -1.43
CA PHE A 285 13.80 22.12 -2.68
C PHE A 285 15.20 22.70 -2.82
N LYS A 286 15.39 23.98 -2.46
CA LYS A 286 16.72 24.59 -2.47
C LYS A 286 17.67 23.83 -1.55
N LEU A 287 17.25 23.54 -0.32
CA LEU A 287 18.06 22.79 0.64
C LEU A 287 18.38 21.37 0.15
N ALA A 288 17.44 20.73 -0.55
CA ALA A 288 17.64 19.40 -1.11
C ALA A 288 18.70 19.36 -2.21
N PHE A 289 18.69 20.34 -3.12
CA PHE A 289 19.62 20.41 -4.26
C PHE A 289 20.92 21.15 -3.98
N ASP A 290 20.97 21.94 -2.91
CA ASP A 290 22.04 22.88 -2.64
C ASP A 290 22.21 23.14 -1.14
N SER A 291 22.60 22.09 -0.41
CA SER A 291 22.86 22.15 1.02
C SER A 291 23.97 23.15 1.39
N GLU A 292 24.84 23.49 0.45
CA GLU A 292 25.96 24.43 0.63
C GLU A 292 25.62 25.86 0.19
N ALA A 293 24.36 26.13 -0.17
CA ALA A 293 23.85 27.45 -0.56
C ALA A 293 24.61 28.14 -1.72
N LYS A 294 25.16 27.37 -2.66
CA LYS A 294 25.90 27.82 -3.85
C LYS A 294 25.01 28.34 -4.98
N ILE A 295 23.75 27.91 -5.03
CA ILE A 295 22.77 28.31 -6.05
C ILE A 295 22.13 29.64 -5.66
N THR A 296 22.41 30.67 -6.46
CA THR A 296 21.76 31.97 -6.41
C THR A 296 20.49 31.98 -7.26
N GLY A 297 19.50 32.80 -6.89
CA GLY A 297 18.27 32.97 -7.67
C GLY A 297 17.40 31.71 -7.77
N PHE A 298 17.28 30.94 -6.68
CA PHE A 298 16.46 29.73 -6.66
C PHE A 298 14.96 30.11 -6.70
N ASP A 299 14.30 29.80 -7.80
CA ASP A 299 12.88 30.04 -8.05
C ASP A 299 12.17 28.76 -8.53
N ASN A 300 10.86 28.83 -8.76
CA ASN A 300 10.06 27.69 -9.24
C ASN A 300 10.58 27.11 -10.57
N LYS A 301 11.15 27.94 -11.45
CA LYS A 301 11.71 27.49 -12.73
C LYS A 301 13.00 26.70 -12.50
N LYS A 302 13.85 27.18 -11.59
CA LYS A 302 15.08 26.50 -11.22
C LYS A 302 14.80 25.15 -10.55
N ALA A 303 13.83 25.10 -9.64
CA ALA A 303 13.38 23.87 -9.01
C ALA A 303 12.91 22.84 -10.05
N ALA A 304 11.98 23.25 -10.94
CA ALA A 304 11.49 22.37 -12.01
C ALA A 304 12.63 21.84 -12.90
N SER A 305 13.56 22.71 -13.31
CA SER A 305 14.70 22.31 -14.15
C SER A 305 15.63 21.32 -13.45
N LEU A 306 15.87 21.48 -12.15
CA LEU A 306 16.70 20.55 -11.37
C LEU A 306 16.02 19.20 -11.16
N ILE A 307 14.72 19.20 -10.85
CA ILE A 307 13.92 17.97 -10.71
C ILE A 307 13.90 17.20 -12.04
N TYR A 308 13.64 17.88 -13.16
CA TYR A 308 13.64 17.27 -14.50
C TYR A 308 15.02 16.71 -14.87
N LYS A 309 16.11 17.44 -14.58
CA LYS A 309 17.47 16.95 -14.77
C LYS A 309 17.77 15.72 -13.91
N LEU A 310 17.33 15.72 -12.65
CA LEU A 310 17.50 14.58 -11.75
C LEU A 310 16.75 13.35 -12.28
N ARG A 311 15.50 13.51 -12.73
CA ARG A 311 14.75 12.43 -13.39
C ARG A 311 15.52 11.84 -14.56
N ASN A 312 16.05 12.68 -15.44
CA ASN A 312 16.84 12.21 -16.58
C ASN A 312 18.13 11.50 -16.15
N ASP A 313 18.77 11.96 -15.07
CA ASP A 313 19.97 11.33 -14.48
C ASP A 313 19.65 9.97 -13.83
N CYS A 314 18.45 9.81 -13.25
CA CYS A 314 17.97 8.54 -12.69
C CYS A 314 17.63 7.50 -13.78
N VAL A 315 17.07 7.93 -14.92
CA VAL A 315 16.62 7.03 -16.00
C VAL A 315 17.73 6.71 -17.01
N HIS A 316 18.64 7.64 -17.30
CA HIS A 316 19.64 7.47 -18.35
C HIS A 316 21.03 7.19 -17.79
N PHE A 317 21.47 5.93 -17.90
CA PHE A 317 22.86 5.57 -17.62
C PHE A 317 23.78 6.02 -18.77
N ARG A 318 24.26 7.27 -18.75
CA ARG A 318 25.18 7.79 -19.78
C ARG A 318 26.64 7.61 -19.37
N PRO A 319 27.49 6.97 -20.20
CA PRO A 319 28.91 6.74 -19.89
C PRO A 319 29.73 7.99 -19.55
N VAL A 320 29.34 9.15 -20.09
CA VAL A 320 30.04 10.44 -19.96
C VAL A 320 29.80 11.11 -18.59
N GLN A 321 28.77 10.72 -17.83
CA GLN A 321 28.37 11.39 -16.57
C GLN A 321 28.97 10.78 -15.30
N LYS A 322 29.95 9.87 -15.42
CA LYS A 322 30.49 9.07 -14.29
C LYS A 322 31.14 9.85 -13.14
N SER A 323 31.50 11.13 -13.30
CA SER A 323 32.27 11.89 -12.28
C SER A 323 31.52 13.01 -11.57
N SER A 324 30.28 13.35 -11.96
CA SER A 324 29.51 14.45 -11.34
C SER A 324 27.99 14.33 -11.56
N SER A 325 27.42 13.17 -11.23
CA SER A 325 25.96 12.97 -11.34
C SER A 325 25.21 13.84 -10.31
N LEU A 326 24.09 14.44 -10.70
CA LEU A 326 23.24 15.21 -9.79
C LEU A 326 22.67 14.29 -8.70
N ARG A 327 22.39 13.05 -9.09
CA ARG A 327 21.95 11.95 -8.23
C ARG A 327 22.87 11.72 -7.01
N SER A 328 24.18 11.90 -7.15
CA SER A 328 25.14 11.70 -6.05
C SER A 328 25.21 12.87 -5.07
N ASN A 329 24.74 14.06 -5.47
CA ASN A 329 24.91 15.30 -4.70
C ASN A 329 23.61 15.82 -4.09
N VAL A 330 22.47 15.20 -4.39
CA VAL A 330 21.17 15.61 -3.86
C VAL A 330 20.92 14.99 -2.49
N ASN A 331 20.32 15.76 -1.59
CA ASN A 331 19.88 15.26 -0.29
C ASN A 331 18.51 14.59 -0.44
N TRP A 332 18.51 13.26 -0.55
CA TRP A 332 17.30 12.45 -0.74
C TRP A 332 16.34 12.51 0.45
N GLU A 333 16.85 12.63 1.67
CA GLU A 333 16.05 12.67 2.89
C GLU A 333 15.20 13.95 2.99
N ILE A 334 15.66 15.03 2.34
CA ILE A 334 14.88 16.27 2.17
C ILE A 334 14.05 16.19 0.89
N LEU A 335 14.64 15.75 -0.22
CA LEU A 335 14.00 15.80 -1.53
C LEU A 335 12.71 14.98 -1.57
N LEU A 336 12.71 13.72 -1.10
CA LEU A 336 11.53 12.86 -1.26
C LEU A 336 10.31 13.39 -0.48
N PRO A 337 10.44 13.76 0.81
CA PRO A 337 9.36 14.43 1.53
C PRO A 337 8.87 15.70 0.84
N THR A 338 9.78 16.56 0.37
CA THR A 338 9.42 17.80 -0.31
C THR A 338 8.71 17.54 -1.64
N MET A 339 9.15 16.55 -2.42
CA MET A 339 8.47 16.10 -3.65
C MET A 339 7.07 15.60 -3.34
N LEU A 340 6.89 14.81 -2.28
CA LEU A 340 5.59 14.30 -1.88
C LEU A 340 4.65 15.42 -1.42
N HIS A 341 5.16 16.38 -0.65
CA HIS A 341 4.39 17.54 -0.20
C HIS A 341 4.03 18.46 -1.38
N ALA A 342 4.95 18.69 -2.32
CA ALA A 342 4.66 19.42 -3.55
C ALA A 342 3.60 18.71 -4.40
N THR A 343 3.66 17.38 -4.49
CA THR A 343 2.67 16.56 -5.18
C THR A 343 1.30 16.71 -4.52
N HIS A 344 1.20 16.53 -3.20
CA HIS A 344 -0.01 16.77 -2.42
C HIS A 344 -0.62 18.15 -2.71
N PHE A 345 0.20 19.21 -2.65
CA PHE A 345 -0.23 20.57 -2.95
C PHE A 345 -0.75 20.74 -4.38
N CYS A 346 -0.10 20.12 -5.36
CA CYS A 346 -0.52 20.19 -6.76
C CYS A 346 -1.89 19.52 -6.96
N TYR A 347 -2.11 18.33 -6.39
CA TYR A 347 -3.42 17.66 -6.45
C TYR A 347 -4.51 18.48 -5.74
N GLY A 348 -4.24 19.03 -4.56
CA GLY A 348 -5.18 19.90 -3.84
C GLY A 348 -5.61 21.14 -4.64
N ASN A 349 -4.71 21.74 -5.42
CA ASN A 349 -5.07 22.89 -6.28
C ASN A 349 -5.86 22.48 -7.53
N GLN A 350 -5.69 21.26 -8.04
CA GLN A 350 -6.51 20.78 -9.16
C GLN A 350 -7.98 20.59 -8.74
N LEU A 351 -8.23 20.20 -7.49
CA LEU A 351 -9.60 20.16 -6.94
C LEU A 351 -10.26 21.54 -6.97
N ILE A 352 -9.57 22.57 -6.48
CA ILE A 352 -10.11 23.94 -6.39
C ILE A 352 -10.38 24.55 -7.78
N SER A 353 -9.62 24.14 -8.80
CA SER A 353 -9.78 24.65 -10.17
C SER A 353 -10.78 23.86 -11.03
N SER A 354 -11.30 22.75 -10.50
CA SER A 354 -12.30 21.89 -11.15
C SER A 354 -13.73 22.16 -10.67
N THR A 355 -13.88 22.84 -9.53
CA THR A 355 -15.13 23.43 -9.02
C THR A 355 -15.32 24.85 -9.54
#